data_AF-A0A4R1MI79-F1
#
_entry.id   AF-A0A4R1MI79-F1
#
_cell.length_a   1.000
_cell.length_b   1.000
_cell.length_c   1.000
_cell.angle_alpha   90.00
_cell.angle_beta   90.00
_cell.angle_gamma   90.00
#
_symmetry.space_group_name_H-M   'P 1'
#
loop_
_entity.id
_entity.type
_entity.pdbx_description
1 polymer ?
#
loop_
_entity_poly.entity_id
_entity_poly.type
_entity_poly.pdbx_seq_one_letter_code
_entity_poly.pdbx_strand_id
1 'polypeptide(L)'
;MSLSTTDHTMPPSSSDSADGWLIQSCERGWLPDGVIRFGMRQLMRQRLRDEAVDNGELRAQRFNRLLDDLRASPIAIETQAANTQHYEVPASFFHAYLGPHLKYSCCLYPTGDETLAQAEAAMLERYAERAELADGQRILDLGCGWGSLSLWLAARYPNSRVVALSNSHGQRAFIEARAAQAGLHNLSVVTGSIVDFEFDGAQLGGGFDRVMSIEMFEHMKNYGLLLAKIARWMRADAKLFVHLFAHRTLAYHFQVQDGSDWMSKYFFTGGTMPSEALLLNFQDDLRVERQWWVSGTHYERTANHWLAALDAAGDRVMPMLIDTYGARDAAVWLQRWRMFYMAVAELFGYANGNEWGVGHYRFVKR
;
A
#
# COMPACT_ATOMS: atom_id res chain seq x y z
N MET A 1 34.50 -6.30 23.64
CA MET A 1 33.53 -5.89 24.68
C MET A 1 32.16 -6.39 24.24
N SER A 2 31.55 -7.21 25.09
CA SER A 2 30.32 -7.95 24.85
C SER A 2 29.14 -7.01 24.56
N LEU A 3 28.50 -7.16 23.40
CA LEU A 3 27.22 -6.50 23.12
C LEU A 3 26.10 -7.42 23.62
N SER A 4 25.50 -6.98 24.71
CA SER A 4 24.29 -7.52 25.31
C SER A 4 23.16 -7.57 24.28
N THR A 5 22.63 -8.76 24.02
CA THR A 5 21.35 -8.98 23.35
C THR A 5 20.24 -8.36 24.19
N THR A 6 19.68 -7.25 23.73
CA THR A 6 18.42 -6.72 24.26
C THR A 6 17.28 -7.61 23.77
N ASP A 7 16.81 -8.44 24.68
CA ASP A 7 15.63 -9.27 24.57
C ASP A 7 14.40 -8.36 24.45
N HIS A 8 13.92 -8.12 23.24
CA HIS A 8 12.68 -7.38 22.99
C HIS A 8 11.49 -8.31 23.24
N THR A 9 11.24 -8.59 24.51
CA THR A 9 9.94 -9.12 24.93
C THR A 9 8.90 -8.01 24.78
N MET A 10 8.02 -8.17 23.79
CA MET A 10 6.79 -7.38 23.71
C MET A 10 6.04 -7.45 25.05
N PRO A 11 5.57 -6.33 25.61
CA PRO A 11 4.82 -6.36 26.86
C PRO A 11 3.52 -7.15 26.64
N PRO A 12 3.06 -7.94 27.65
CA PRO A 12 1.77 -8.59 27.57
C PRO A 12 0.69 -7.49 27.54
N SER A 13 -0.05 -7.39 26.43
CA SER A 13 -1.15 -6.44 26.35
C SER A 13 -2.30 -6.93 27.22
N SER A 14 -2.54 -6.24 28.33
CA SER A 14 -3.78 -6.32 29.10
C SER A 14 -4.95 -5.83 28.25
N SER A 15 -5.72 -6.73 27.66
CA SER A 15 -7.06 -6.43 27.13
C SER A 15 -8.06 -7.36 27.81
N ASP A 16 -8.44 -7.01 29.04
CA ASP A 16 -9.53 -7.63 29.81
C ASP A 16 -10.90 -7.19 29.25
N SER A 17 -11.16 -7.49 27.98
CA SER A 17 -12.51 -7.38 27.39
C SER A 17 -12.85 -8.66 26.63
N ALA A 18 -14.14 -8.98 26.52
CA ALA A 18 -14.63 -10.12 25.73
C ALA A 18 -14.13 -10.09 24.28
N ASP A 19 -13.90 -8.89 23.74
CA ASP A 19 -13.36 -8.68 22.39
C ASP A 19 -11.90 -9.15 22.27
N GLY A 20 -11.09 -8.99 23.32
CA GLY A 20 -9.71 -9.47 23.36
C GLY A 20 -9.61 -10.99 23.23
N TRP A 21 -10.52 -11.72 23.88
CA TRP A 21 -10.56 -13.19 23.79
C TRP A 21 -11.00 -13.68 22.41
N LEU A 22 -11.97 -13.00 21.78
CA LEU A 22 -12.43 -13.34 20.43
C LEU A 22 -11.31 -13.13 19.39
N ILE A 23 -10.62 -11.99 19.45
CA ILE A 23 -9.49 -11.69 18.56
C ILE A 23 -8.38 -12.72 18.76
N GLN A 24 -8.01 -13.04 20.01
CA GLN A 24 -7.02 -14.08 20.29
C GLN A 24 -7.43 -15.46 19.74
N SER A 25 -8.71 -15.78 19.76
CA SER A 25 -9.24 -17.02 19.20
C SER A 25 -9.12 -17.05 17.66
N CYS A 26 -9.37 -15.91 17.00
CA CYS A 26 -9.10 -15.75 15.57
C CYS A 26 -7.60 -15.91 15.24
N GLU A 27 -6.73 -15.26 16.02
CA GLU A 27 -5.27 -15.26 15.84
C GLU A 27 -4.64 -16.65 16.08
N ARG A 28 -5.26 -17.48 16.91
CA ARG A 28 -4.84 -18.88 17.12
C ARG A 28 -5.41 -19.85 16.09
N GLY A 29 -6.23 -19.37 15.16
CA GLY A 29 -6.86 -20.21 14.13
C GLY A 29 -7.94 -21.14 14.68
N TRP A 30 -8.55 -20.83 15.82
CA TRP A 30 -9.58 -21.68 16.43
C TRP A 30 -10.96 -21.52 15.80
N LEU A 31 -11.18 -20.42 15.07
CA LEU A 31 -12.44 -20.12 14.41
C LEU A 31 -12.34 -20.37 12.90
N PRO A 32 -13.37 -20.96 12.25
CA PRO A 32 -13.41 -21.10 10.80
C PRO A 32 -13.36 -19.75 10.09
N ASP A 33 -12.68 -19.68 8.94
CA ASP A 33 -12.52 -18.46 8.15
C ASP A 33 -13.87 -17.78 7.82
N GLY A 34 -14.93 -18.56 7.56
CA GLY A 34 -16.27 -18.02 7.30
C GLY A 34 -16.85 -17.24 8.48
N VAL A 35 -16.56 -17.65 9.72
CA VAL A 35 -16.98 -16.95 10.94
C VAL A 35 -16.16 -15.68 11.14
N ILE A 36 -14.85 -15.76 10.92
CA ILE A 36 -13.94 -14.61 11.00
C ILE A 36 -14.38 -13.53 10.01
N ARG A 37 -14.60 -13.91 8.74
CA ARG A 37 -15.07 -13.02 7.67
C ARG A 37 -16.45 -12.42 7.98
N PHE A 38 -17.35 -13.17 8.59
CA PHE A 38 -18.63 -12.62 9.03
C PHE A 38 -18.43 -11.51 10.08
N GLY A 39 -17.57 -11.72 11.08
CA GLY A 39 -17.21 -10.71 12.06
C GLY A 39 -16.62 -9.45 11.42
N MET A 40 -15.68 -9.61 10.48
CA MET A 40 -15.08 -8.50 9.72
C MET A 40 -16.14 -7.66 9.00
N ARG A 41 -17.11 -8.29 8.31
CA ARG A 41 -18.22 -7.58 7.66
C ARG A 41 -19.11 -6.80 8.64
N GLN A 42 -19.29 -7.29 9.87
CA GLN A 42 -20.02 -6.54 10.89
C GLN A 42 -19.25 -5.32 11.37
N LEU A 43 -17.93 -5.45 11.59
CA LEU A 43 -17.06 -4.32 11.94
C LEU A 43 -17.05 -3.25 10.85
N MET A 44 -17.00 -3.64 9.57
CA MET A 44 -17.10 -2.72 8.44
C MET A 44 -18.43 -1.97 8.40
N ARG A 45 -19.55 -2.69 8.63
CA ARG A 45 -20.88 -2.08 8.73
C ARG A 45 -20.94 -1.08 9.88
N GLN A 46 -20.35 -1.41 11.02
CA GLN A 46 -20.30 -0.52 12.17
C GLN A 46 -19.46 0.72 11.86
N ARG A 47 -18.27 0.55 11.27
CA ARG A 47 -17.39 1.66 10.88
C ARG A 47 -18.08 2.64 9.93
N LEU A 48 -18.83 2.16 8.94
CA LEU A 48 -19.60 3.04 8.04
C LEU A 48 -20.60 3.93 8.79
N ARG A 49 -21.27 3.40 9.83
CA ARG A 49 -22.17 4.18 10.68
C ARG A 49 -21.40 5.16 11.57
N ASP A 50 -20.30 4.71 12.18
CA ASP A 50 -19.47 5.52 13.06
C ASP A 50 -18.88 6.71 12.31
N GLU A 51 -18.51 6.50 11.05
CA GLU A 51 -18.03 7.52 10.11
C GLU A 51 -19.15 8.33 9.44
N ALA A 52 -20.40 8.09 9.84
CA ALA A 52 -21.58 8.86 9.44
C ALA A 52 -21.85 8.83 7.92
N VAL A 53 -21.71 7.66 7.28
CA VAL A 53 -21.95 7.49 5.83
C VAL A 53 -23.31 8.04 5.38
N ASP A 54 -24.34 7.86 6.20
CA ASP A 54 -25.73 8.25 5.93
C ASP A 54 -26.09 9.68 6.38
N ASN A 55 -25.16 10.43 6.99
CA ASN A 55 -25.38 11.82 7.41
C ASN A 55 -24.48 12.78 6.63
N GLY A 56 -25.03 13.40 5.59
CA GLY A 56 -24.28 14.26 4.68
C GLY A 56 -23.64 15.49 5.34
N GLU A 57 -24.32 16.12 6.31
CA GLU A 57 -23.81 17.30 7.01
C GLU A 57 -22.63 16.93 7.92
N LEU A 58 -22.80 15.91 8.76
CA LEU A 58 -21.74 15.45 9.66
C LEU A 58 -20.53 14.92 8.89
N ARG A 59 -20.76 14.19 7.79
CA ARG A 59 -19.70 13.74 6.88
C ARG A 59 -18.91 14.91 6.31
N ALA A 60 -19.58 15.96 5.83
CA ALA A 60 -18.91 17.15 5.29
C ALA A 60 -18.08 17.89 6.37
N GLN A 61 -18.62 18.03 7.58
CA GLN A 61 -17.89 18.62 8.71
C GLN A 61 -16.63 17.83 9.06
N ARG A 62 -16.71 16.50 9.11
CA ARG A 62 -15.56 15.63 9.39
C ARG A 62 -14.52 15.67 8.27
N PHE A 63 -14.97 15.69 7.02
CA PHE A 63 -14.07 15.81 5.87
C PHE A 63 -13.29 17.12 5.90
N ASN A 64 -13.95 18.26 6.18
CA ASN A 64 -13.27 19.55 6.31
C ASN A 64 -12.27 19.57 7.46
N ARG A 65 -12.63 18.99 8.62
CA ARG A 65 -11.69 18.85 9.75
C ARG A 65 -10.45 18.03 9.37
N LEU A 66 -10.66 16.90 8.69
CA LEU A 66 -9.54 16.09 8.19
C LEU A 66 -8.66 16.88 7.22
N LEU A 67 -9.24 17.68 6.31
CA LEU A 67 -8.45 18.53 5.42
C LEU A 67 -7.58 19.53 6.19
N ASP A 68 -8.13 20.16 7.22
CA ASP A 68 -7.40 21.10 8.07
C ASP A 68 -6.25 20.38 8.81
N ASP A 69 -6.51 19.20 9.38
CA ASP A 69 -5.52 18.37 10.06
C ASP A 69 -4.39 17.92 9.10
N LEU A 70 -4.74 17.47 7.89
CA LEU A 70 -3.77 17.05 6.87
C LEU A 70 -2.89 18.21 6.41
N ARG A 71 -3.46 19.42 6.25
CA ARG A 71 -2.70 20.63 5.88
C ARG A 71 -1.77 21.11 6.99
N ALA A 72 -2.14 20.90 8.25
CA ALA A 72 -1.31 21.23 9.42
C ALA A 72 -0.22 20.17 9.72
N SER A 73 -0.36 18.96 9.17
CA SER A 73 0.56 17.85 9.40
C SER A 73 1.88 17.99 8.62
N PRO A 74 2.95 17.26 9.00
CA PRO A 74 4.10 17.02 8.12
C PRO A 74 3.71 16.13 6.93
N ILE A 75 4.64 15.91 5.98
CA ILE A 75 4.39 15.04 4.80
C ILE A 75 3.99 13.62 5.23
N ALA A 76 4.65 13.05 6.24
CA ALA A 76 4.31 11.76 6.82
C ALA A 76 4.56 11.77 8.33
N ILE A 77 3.88 10.88 9.04
CA ILE A 77 4.08 10.60 10.48
C ILE A 77 4.43 9.12 10.64
N GLU A 78 5.03 8.74 11.77
CA GLU A 78 5.26 7.32 12.14
C GLU A 78 6.00 6.50 11.06
N THR A 79 6.91 7.13 10.32
CA THR A 79 7.59 6.53 9.16
C THR A 79 8.39 5.28 9.51
N GLN A 80 8.97 5.22 10.71
CA GLN A 80 9.67 4.03 11.18
C GLN A 80 8.72 2.91 11.58
N ALA A 81 7.65 3.20 12.33
CA ALA A 81 6.68 2.20 12.75
C ALA A 81 5.95 1.56 11.56
N ALA A 82 5.58 2.34 10.55
CA ALA A 82 4.99 1.83 9.31
C ALA A 82 5.93 0.89 8.54
N ASN A 83 7.24 1.20 8.52
CA ASN A 83 8.23 0.33 7.88
C ASN A 83 8.40 -0.99 8.64
N THR A 84 8.44 -0.93 9.96
CA THR A 84 8.57 -2.10 10.83
C THR A 84 7.36 -3.03 10.69
N GLN A 85 6.12 -2.51 10.69
CA GLN A 85 4.91 -3.34 10.64
C GLN A 85 4.72 -4.14 9.34
N HIS A 86 5.13 -3.61 8.20
CA HIS A 86 4.88 -4.26 6.90
C HIS A 86 6.10 -4.93 6.27
N TYR A 87 7.32 -4.57 6.68
CA TYR A 87 8.57 -5.06 6.06
C TYR A 87 9.52 -5.75 7.05
N GLU A 88 9.04 -6.12 8.25
CA GLU A 88 9.79 -6.98 9.18
C GLU A 88 10.11 -8.36 8.57
N VAL A 89 9.23 -8.89 7.70
CA VAL A 89 9.48 -10.16 7.01
C VAL A 89 10.39 -9.99 5.78
N PRO A 90 11.26 -10.97 5.49
CA PRO A 90 12.16 -10.89 4.35
C PRO A 90 11.40 -10.88 3.01
N ALA A 91 11.99 -10.30 1.97
CA ALA A 91 11.42 -10.28 0.61
C ALA A 91 10.98 -11.67 0.11
N SER A 92 11.73 -12.71 0.49
CA SER A 92 11.44 -14.11 0.16
C SER A 92 10.07 -14.59 0.66
N PHE A 93 9.55 -14.00 1.74
CA PHE A 93 8.20 -14.29 2.23
C PHE A 93 7.17 -13.93 1.16
N PHE A 94 7.22 -12.71 0.63
CA PHE A 94 6.32 -12.25 -0.42
C PHE A 94 6.52 -13.03 -1.73
N HIS A 95 7.76 -13.40 -2.08
CA HIS A 95 8.01 -14.18 -3.30
C HIS A 95 7.40 -15.58 -3.27
N ALA A 96 7.10 -16.12 -2.08
CA ALA A 96 6.59 -17.48 -1.96
C ALA A 96 5.16 -17.60 -2.51
N TYR A 97 4.37 -16.51 -2.50
CA TYR A 97 2.95 -16.54 -2.84
C TYR A 97 2.44 -15.39 -3.73
N LEU A 98 3.17 -14.27 -3.87
CA LEU A 98 2.80 -13.24 -4.85
C LEU A 98 2.99 -13.74 -6.29
N GLY A 99 2.40 -13.02 -7.26
CA GLY A 99 2.57 -13.33 -8.67
C GLY A 99 3.98 -13.00 -9.18
N PRO A 100 4.25 -13.30 -10.47
CA PRO A 100 5.59 -13.16 -11.04
C PRO A 100 6.10 -11.72 -11.07
N HIS A 101 5.21 -10.72 -11.03
CA HIS A 101 5.59 -9.31 -10.94
C HIS A 101 5.78 -8.85 -9.49
N LEU A 102 5.55 -9.70 -8.49
CA LEU A 102 5.66 -9.38 -7.06
C LEU A 102 4.85 -8.14 -6.69
N LYS A 103 3.66 -8.01 -7.28
CA LYS A 103 2.83 -6.83 -7.11
C LYS A 103 2.09 -6.94 -5.79
N TYR A 104 2.50 -6.15 -4.81
CA TYR A 104 1.85 -6.06 -3.50
C TYR A 104 0.92 -4.83 -3.44
N SER A 105 -0.08 -4.80 -4.31
CA SER A 105 -1.16 -3.78 -4.39
C SER A 105 -2.29 -4.30 -5.28
N CYS A 106 -3.46 -3.65 -5.33
CA CYS A 106 -4.63 -4.11 -6.09
C CYS A 106 -4.32 -4.48 -7.56
N CYS A 107 -4.62 -5.70 -7.99
CA CYS A 107 -4.50 -6.17 -9.38
C CYS A 107 -5.77 -5.84 -10.19
N LEU A 108 -5.80 -6.14 -11.50
CA LEU A 108 -6.94 -5.87 -12.37
C LEU A 108 -7.48 -7.18 -12.94
N TYR A 109 -8.80 -7.38 -12.87
CA TYR A 109 -9.49 -8.57 -13.37
C TYR A 109 -10.56 -8.19 -14.40
N PRO A 110 -10.18 -7.87 -15.66
CA PRO A 110 -11.12 -7.42 -16.68
C PRO A 110 -12.34 -8.32 -16.90
N THR A 111 -12.15 -9.64 -16.96
CA THR A 111 -13.25 -10.61 -17.15
C THR A 111 -13.66 -11.25 -15.83
N GLY A 112 -12.76 -11.29 -14.84
CA GLY A 112 -12.97 -11.99 -13.58
C GLY A 112 -12.43 -13.41 -13.55
N ASP A 113 -11.86 -13.90 -14.65
CA ASP A 113 -11.30 -15.25 -14.78
C ASP A 113 -9.76 -15.26 -14.83
N GLU A 114 -9.13 -14.08 -14.71
CA GLU A 114 -7.68 -13.95 -14.73
C GLU A 114 -7.02 -14.69 -13.56
N THR A 115 -5.95 -15.43 -13.84
CA THR A 115 -5.00 -15.87 -12.83
C THR A 115 -4.34 -14.65 -12.16
N LEU A 116 -3.75 -14.83 -10.97
CA LEU A 116 -3.01 -13.74 -10.30
C LEU A 116 -1.95 -13.12 -11.21
N ALA A 117 -1.18 -13.93 -11.94
CA ALA A 117 -0.16 -13.44 -12.87
C ALA A 117 -0.74 -12.56 -13.98
N GLN A 118 -1.86 -12.99 -14.58
CA GLN A 118 -2.56 -12.19 -15.59
C GLN A 118 -3.10 -10.88 -15.01
N ALA A 119 -3.63 -10.94 -13.78
CA ALA A 119 -4.21 -9.78 -13.12
C ALA A 119 -3.15 -8.73 -12.72
N GLU A 120 -1.96 -9.17 -12.30
CA GLU A 120 -0.81 -8.29 -12.05
C GLU A 120 -0.42 -7.55 -13.33
N ALA A 121 -0.19 -8.30 -14.42
CA ALA A 121 0.19 -7.75 -15.71
C ALA A 121 -0.88 -6.79 -16.26
N ALA A 122 -2.17 -7.14 -16.16
CA ALA A 122 -3.28 -6.31 -16.61
C ALA A 122 -3.33 -4.96 -15.89
N MET A 123 -3.01 -4.92 -14.59
CA MET A 123 -2.96 -3.66 -13.85
C MET A 123 -1.74 -2.82 -14.23
N LEU A 124 -0.57 -3.43 -14.44
CA LEU A 124 0.64 -2.73 -14.88
C LEU A 124 0.45 -2.09 -16.26
N GLU A 125 -0.15 -2.82 -17.21
CA GLU A 125 -0.54 -2.27 -18.52
C GLU A 125 -1.54 -1.12 -18.37
N ARG A 126 -2.51 -1.25 -17.44
CA ARG A 126 -3.46 -0.17 -17.16
C ARG A 126 -2.77 1.09 -16.62
N TYR A 127 -1.73 0.94 -15.82
CA TYR A 127 -0.93 2.08 -15.38
C TYR A 127 -0.22 2.74 -16.55
N ALA A 128 0.35 1.96 -17.47
CA ALA A 128 1.03 2.51 -18.64
C ALA A 128 0.09 3.33 -19.54
N GLU A 129 -1.10 2.81 -19.79
CA GLU A 129 -2.14 3.53 -20.53
C GLU A 129 -2.54 4.82 -19.82
N ARG A 130 -2.89 4.73 -18.52
CA ARG A 130 -3.40 5.88 -17.77
C ARG A 130 -2.32 6.91 -17.53
N ALA A 131 -1.08 6.53 -17.26
CA ALA A 131 0.04 7.44 -17.10
C ALA A 131 0.62 7.97 -18.42
N GLU A 132 0.12 7.49 -19.58
CA GLU A 132 0.64 7.82 -20.91
C GLU A 132 2.15 7.58 -21.02
N LEU A 133 2.56 6.37 -20.63
CA LEU A 133 3.95 5.97 -20.71
C LEU A 133 4.36 5.73 -22.17
N ALA A 134 5.57 6.16 -22.49
CA ALA A 134 6.19 5.95 -23.79
C ALA A 134 7.66 5.62 -23.61
N ASP A 135 8.23 4.87 -24.56
CA ASP A 135 9.65 4.56 -24.51
C ASP A 135 10.52 5.82 -24.71
N GLY A 136 11.71 5.84 -24.11
CA GLY A 136 12.58 7.01 -24.07
C GLY A 136 12.29 8.01 -22.94
N GLN A 137 11.29 7.76 -22.10
CA GLN A 137 10.96 8.64 -20.97
C GLN A 137 11.88 8.41 -19.77
N ARG A 138 12.00 9.44 -18.94
CA ARG A 138 12.55 9.33 -17.59
C ARG A 138 11.43 9.20 -16.57
N ILE A 139 11.39 8.08 -15.87
CA ILE A 139 10.26 7.67 -15.04
C ILE A 139 10.72 7.50 -13.59
N LEU A 140 9.99 8.11 -12.65
CA LEU A 140 10.19 7.96 -11.21
C LEU A 140 9.09 7.06 -10.62
N ASP A 141 9.48 5.98 -9.94
CA ASP A 141 8.61 5.11 -9.14
C ASP A 141 8.78 5.46 -7.65
N LEU A 142 7.77 6.15 -7.08
CA LEU A 142 7.75 6.62 -5.70
C LEU A 142 7.05 5.61 -4.78
N GLY A 143 7.82 5.03 -3.86
CA GLY A 143 7.33 3.95 -2.99
C GLY A 143 7.34 2.62 -3.72
N CYS A 144 8.47 2.25 -4.34
CA CYS A 144 8.53 1.16 -5.32
C CYS A 144 8.32 -0.25 -4.75
N GLY A 145 8.25 -0.42 -3.42
CA GLY A 145 8.06 -1.72 -2.76
C GLY A 145 9.13 -2.73 -3.19
N TRP A 146 8.71 -3.91 -3.66
CA TRP A 146 9.60 -4.94 -4.20
C TRP A 146 9.98 -4.72 -5.68
N GLY A 147 9.74 -3.51 -6.21
CA GLY A 147 10.10 -3.11 -7.57
C GLY A 147 9.20 -3.68 -8.66
N SER A 148 7.97 -4.07 -8.32
CA SER A 148 7.01 -4.61 -9.29
C SER A 148 6.85 -3.70 -10.51
N LEU A 149 6.54 -2.42 -10.27
CA LEU A 149 6.41 -1.42 -11.32
C LEU A 149 7.78 -1.10 -11.94
N SER A 150 8.78 -0.79 -11.13
CA SER A 150 10.14 -0.46 -11.58
C SER A 150 10.75 -1.47 -12.56
N LEU A 151 10.71 -2.76 -12.23
CA LEU A 151 11.25 -3.84 -13.06
C LEU A 151 10.43 -4.02 -14.34
N TRP A 152 9.10 -3.94 -14.23
CA TRP A 152 8.21 -4.01 -15.39
C TRP A 152 8.45 -2.86 -16.36
N LEU A 153 8.57 -1.62 -15.87
CA LEU A 153 8.88 -0.44 -16.69
C LEU A 153 10.21 -0.59 -17.42
N ALA A 154 11.26 -1.00 -16.70
CA ALA A 154 12.59 -1.16 -17.26
C ALA A 154 12.64 -2.20 -18.39
N ALA A 155 11.92 -3.31 -18.23
CA ALA A 155 11.78 -4.35 -19.26
C ALA A 155 10.90 -3.91 -20.43
N ARG A 156 9.79 -3.22 -20.16
CA ARG A 156 8.80 -2.81 -21.18
C ARG A 156 9.30 -1.67 -22.07
N TYR A 157 10.16 -0.81 -21.54
CA TYR A 157 10.64 0.42 -22.17
C TYR A 157 12.17 0.52 -22.10
N PRO A 158 12.90 -0.20 -22.98
CA PRO A 158 14.36 -0.34 -22.88
C PRO A 158 15.13 0.96 -23.12
N ASN A 159 14.54 1.94 -23.81
CA ASN A 159 15.18 3.25 -24.03
C ASN A 159 14.84 4.26 -22.92
N SER A 160 13.90 3.93 -22.04
CA SER A 160 13.55 4.76 -20.88
C SER A 160 14.58 4.63 -19.77
N ARG A 161 14.61 5.62 -18.86
CA ARG A 161 15.41 5.58 -17.63
C ARG A 161 14.48 5.54 -16.43
N VAL A 162 14.48 4.43 -15.71
CA VAL A 162 13.64 4.23 -14.51
C VAL A 162 14.47 4.51 -13.27
N VAL A 163 13.93 5.33 -12.37
CA VAL A 163 14.48 5.58 -11.05
C VAL A 163 13.44 5.15 -10.02
N ALA A 164 13.81 4.25 -9.13
CA ALA A 164 12.97 3.81 -8.03
C ALA A 164 13.40 4.48 -6.73
N LEU A 165 12.48 5.08 -5.99
CA LEU A 165 12.74 5.60 -4.65
C LEU A 165 12.11 4.68 -3.60
N SER A 166 12.96 4.05 -2.79
CA SER A 166 12.58 3.21 -1.66
C SER A 166 13.19 3.77 -0.38
N ASN A 167 12.52 3.59 0.76
CA ASN A 167 13.12 3.89 2.07
C ASN A 167 13.87 2.69 2.68
N SER A 168 13.93 1.54 1.99
CA SER A 168 14.49 0.29 2.48
C SER A 168 15.71 -0.14 1.67
N HIS A 169 16.82 -0.38 2.38
CA HIS A 169 18.02 -0.96 1.79
C HIS A 169 17.78 -2.40 1.28
N GLY A 170 16.91 -3.17 1.95
CA GLY A 170 16.57 -4.52 1.54
C GLY A 170 15.80 -4.57 0.22
N GLN A 171 14.82 -3.66 0.05
CA GLN A 171 14.11 -3.50 -1.22
C GLN A 171 15.06 -3.10 -2.34
N ARG A 172 15.97 -2.14 -2.08
CA ARG A 172 16.98 -1.75 -3.06
C ARG A 172 17.84 -2.93 -3.52
N ALA A 173 18.46 -3.65 -2.60
CA ALA A 173 19.32 -4.78 -2.93
C ALA A 173 18.57 -5.85 -3.72
N PHE A 174 17.31 -6.10 -3.35
CA PHE A 174 16.44 -7.02 -4.06
C PHE A 174 16.19 -6.61 -5.52
N ILE A 175 15.80 -5.35 -5.74
CA ILE A 175 15.47 -4.83 -7.06
C ILE A 175 16.70 -4.80 -7.96
N GLU A 176 17.85 -4.34 -7.45
CA GLU A 176 19.11 -4.32 -8.20
C GLU A 176 19.54 -5.75 -8.61
N ALA A 177 19.39 -6.73 -7.72
CA ALA A 177 19.69 -8.14 -8.03
C ALA A 177 18.77 -8.70 -9.12
N ARG A 178 17.46 -8.41 -9.07
CA ARG A 178 16.50 -8.83 -10.11
C ARG A 178 16.77 -8.14 -11.45
N ALA A 179 17.10 -6.85 -11.42
CA ALA A 179 17.45 -6.10 -12.62
C ALA A 179 18.70 -6.70 -13.29
N ALA A 180 19.74 -7.00 -12.51
CA ALA A 180 20.96 -7.64 -13.01
C ALA A 180 20.68 -9.04 -13.60
N GLN A 181 19.88 -9.86 -12.93
CA GLN A 181 19.48 -11.19 -13.43
C GLN A 181 18.70 -11.12 -14.75
N ALA A 182 17.88 -10.07 -14.92
CA ALA A 182 17.10 -9.85 -16.14
C ALA A 182 17.85 -9.06 -17.23
N GLY A 183 19.11 -8.65 -16.99
CA GLY A 183 19.89 -7.83 -17.94
C GLY A 183 19.35 -6.41 -18.12
N LEU A 184 18.65 -5.87 -17.12
CA LEU A 184 18.07 -4.54 -17.14
C LEU A 184 19.08 -3.51 -16.68
N HIS A 185 19.59 -2.70 -17.61
CA HIS A 185 20.63 -1.69 -17.36
C HIS A 185 20.08 -0.27 -17.23
N ASN A 186 18.77 -0.10 -17.41
CA ASN A 186 18.07 1.17 -17.46
C ASN A 186 17.26 1.48 -16.18
N LEU A 187 17.49 0.72 -15.11
CA LEU A 187 16.89 0.90 -13.79
C LEU A 187 17.96 1.25 -12.75
N SER A 188 17.70 2.30 -11.95
CA SER A 188 18.48 2.64 -10.77
C SER A 188 17.58 2.76 -9.54
N VAL A 189 18.09 2.40 -8.37
CA VAL A 189 17.33 2.45 -7.12
C VAL A 189 18.02 3.38 -6.13
N VAL A 190 17.27 4.33 -5.63
CA VAL A 190 17.70 5.30 -4.62
C VAL A 190 17.06 4.94 -3.30
N THR A 191 17.87 4.93 -2.24
CA THR A 191 17.37 4.72 -0.87
C THR A 191 17.23 6.05 -0.15
N GLY A 192 16.00 6.43 0.22
CA GLY A 192 15.70 7.68 0.92
C GLY A 192 14.25 7.78 1.37
N SER A 193 14.03 8.51 2.47
CA SER A 193 12.70 8.89 2.97
C SER A 193 12.11 9.97 2.06
N ILE A 194 10.88 9.81 1.57
CA ILE A 194 10.20 10.84 0.75
C ILE A 194 10.09 12.20 1.49
N VAL A 195 10.06 12.18 2.83
CA VAL A 195 9.98 13.39 3.66
C VAL A 195 11.24 14.22 3.52
N ASP A 196 12.42 13.58 3.58
CA ASP A 196 13.71 14.27 3.71
C ASP A 196 14.50 14.28 2.41
N PHE A 197 14.27 13.30 1.54
CA PHE A 197 15.00 13.14 0.29
C PHE A 197 14.69 14.27 -0.68
N GLU A 198 15.73 14.77 -1.33
CA GLU A 198 15.68 15.69 -2.45
C GLU A 198 16.70 15.23 -3.51
N PHE A 199 16.30 15.27 -4.77
CA PHE A 199 17.24 15.03 -5.87
C PHE A 199 18.14 16.26 -6.02
N ASP A 200 19.45 16.07 -5.97
CA ASP A 200 20.38 17.15 -6.30
C ASP A 200 20.29 17.51 -7.79
N GLY A 201 20.85 18.65 -8.21
CA GLY A 201 20.72 19.13 -9.60
C GLY A 201 21.30 18.17 -10.66
N ALA A 202 22.33 17.40 -10.31
CA ALA A 202 22.93 16.42 -11.23
C ALA A 202 22.07 15.16 -11.34
N GLN A 203 21.57 14.66 -10.21
CA GLN A 203 20.63 13.55 -10.14
C GLN A 203 19.32 13.91 -10.82
N LEU A 204 18.76 15.10 -10.59
CA LEU A 204 17.49 15.51 -11.15
C LEU A 204 17.54 15.61 -12.67
N GLY A 205 18.70 15.90 -13.28
CA GLY A 205 18.94 15.79 -14.73
C GLY A 205 17.84 16.42 -15.60
N GLY A 206 17.35 17.59 -15.21
CA GLY A 206 16.26 18.31 -15.88
C GLY A 206 14.83 17.87 -15.53
N GLY A 207 14.66 16.89 -14.64
CA GLY A 207 13.38 16.40 -14.14
C GLY A 207 12.91 15.10 -14.80
N PHE A 208 11.83 14.54 -14.26
CA PHE A 208 11.16 13.34 -14.75
C PHE A 208 10.03 13.69 -15.73
N ASP A 209 9.87 12.89 -16.79
CA ASP A 209 8.75 12.99 -17.72
C ASP A 209 7.49 12.34 -17.12
N ARG A 210 7.68 11.33 -16.28
CA ARG A 210 6.60 10.64 -15.55
C ARG A 210 7.01 10.38 -14.11
N VAL A 211 6.08 10.63 -13.20
CA VAL A 211 6.19 10.20 -11.81
C VAL A 211 5.02 9.27 -11.54
N MET A 212 5.26 8.15 -10.87
CA MET A 212 4.25 7.15 -10.55
C MET A 212 4.34 6.82 -9.07
N SER A 213 3.19 6.64 -8.42
CA SER A 213 3.12 6.18 -7.04
C SER A 213 1.96 5.23 -6.87
N ILE A 214 2.25 4.03 -6.36
CA ILE A 214 1.29 2.94 -6.21
C ILE A 214 1.15 2.61 -4.73
N GLU A 215 0.00 2.93 -4.14
CA GLU A 215 -0.35 2.66 -2.74
C GLU A 215 0.69 3.17 -1.70
N MET A 216 1.30 4.33 -1.97
CA MET A 216 2.19 5.04 -1.03
C MET A 216 1.48 6.19 -0.29
N PHE A 217 0.53 6.85 -0.97
CA PHE A 217 -0.10 8.10 -0.51
C PHE A 217 -0.97 7.89 0.75
N GLU A 218 -1.41 6.67 1.02
CA GLU A 218 -2.20 6.26 2.19
C GLU A 218 -1.40 6.38 3.49
N HIS A 219 -0.06 6.34 3.39
CA HIS A 219 0.85 6.56 4.50
C HIS A 219 1.23 8.04 4.69
N MET A 220 0.80 8.92 3.78
CA MET A 220 1.12 10.34 3.80
C MET A 220 0.02 11.13 4.52
N LYS A 221 0.36 12.35 4.93
CA LYS A 221 -0.54 13.30 5.60
C LYS A 221 -0.68 14.59 4.81
N ASN A 222 0.39 15.39 4.73
CA ASN A 222 0.32 16.65 4.01
C ASN A 222 0.51 16.46 2.50
N TYR A 223 -0.59 16.18 1.81
CA TYR A 223 -0.63 15.99 0.37
C TYR A 223 -0.22 17.25 -0.40
N GLY A 224 -0.50 18.45 0.12
CA GLY A 224 -0.09 19.71 -0.50
C GLY A 224 1.43 19.84 -0.58
N LEU A 225 2.11 19.68 0.56
CA LEU A 225 3.59 19.70 0.61
C LEU A 225 4.22 18.59 -0.22
N LEU A 226 3.62 17.38 -0.21
CA LEU A 226 4.07 16.25 -1.01
C LEU A 226 3.96 16.54 -2.51
N LEU A 227 2.80 17.01 -2.98
CA LEU A 227 2.57 17.31 -4.40
C LEU A 227 3.45 18.49 -4.86
N ALA A 228 3.66 19.51 -4.01
CA ALA A 228 4.61 20.59 -4.26
C ALA A 228 6.04 20.06 -4.43
N LYS A 229 6.46 19.12 -3.60
CA LYS A 229 7.77 18.45 -3.72
C LYS A 229 7.88 17.67 -5.03
N ILE A 230 6.88 16.85 -5.35
CA ILE A 230 6.86 16.06 -6.60
C ILE A 230 6.89 17.00 -7.82
N ALA A 231 6.14 18.11 -7.80
CA ALA A 231 6.12 19.09 -8.89
C ALA A 231 7.51 19.67 -9.18
N ARG A 232 8.37 19.86 -8.17
CA ARG A 232 9.75 20.32 -8.37
C ARG A 232 10.62 19.29 -9.09
N TRP A 233 10.31 18.00 -8.95
CA TRP A 233 11.05 16.93 -9.64
C TRP A 233 10.56 16.69 -11.07
N MET A 234 9.40 17.21 -11.41
CA MET A 234 8.75 17.02 -12.71
C MET A 234 9.20 18.04 -13.76
N ARG A 235 9.38 17.56 -15.00
CA ARG A 235 9.47 18.43 -16.19
C ARG A 235 8.16 19.19 -16.43
N ALA A 236 8.20 20.22 -17.26
CA ALA A 236 7.05 21.11 -17.49
C ALA A 236 5.80 20.38 -18.03
N ASP A 237 5.99 19.41 -18.92
CA ASP A 237 4.95 18.61 -19.57
C ASP A 237 4.77 17.21 -18.92
N ALA A 238 5.38 17.00 -17.76
CA ALA A 238 5.34 15.73 -17.08
C ALA A 238 3.97 15.42 -16.48
N LYS A 239 3.72 14.13 -16.25
CA LYS A 239 2.51 13.64 -15.59
C LYS A 239 2.86 12.88 -14.32
N LEU A 240 2.09 13.09 -13.26
CA LEU A 240 2.10 12.26 -12.07
C LEU A 240 0.90 11.31 -12.13
N PHE A 241 1.12 10.01 -11.99
CA PHE A 241 0.09 9.01 -11.84
C PHE A 241 0.07 8.45 -10.42
N VAL A 242 -1.10 8.47 -9.77
CA VAL A 242 -1.29 7.96 -8.42
C VAL A 242 -2.35 6.86 -8.46
N HIS A 243 -2.00 5.68 -7.94
CA HIS A 243 -2.93 4.63 -7.55
C HIS A 243 -3.09 4.67 -6.04
N LEU A 244 -4.33 4.81 -5.57
CA LEU A 244 -4.67 5.01 -4.17
C LEU A 244 -5.91 4.19 -3.82
N PHE A 245 -5.87 3.32 -2.81
CA PHE A 245 -7.10 2.75 -2.28
C PHE A 245 -7.91 3.82 -1.55
N ALA A 246 -9.24 3.78 -1.68
CA ALA A 246 -10.11 4.82 -1.12
C ALA A 246 -11.50 4.28 -0.77
N HIS A 247 -12.20 4.99 0.08
CA HIS A 247 -13.64 4.89 0.20
C HIS A 247 -14.31 5.88 -0.77
N ARG A 248 -15.49 5.57 -1.32
CA ARG A 248 -16.18 6.42 -2.30
C ARG A 248 -16.48 7.85 -1.81
N THR A 249 -16.82 8.03 -0.54
CA THR A 249 -17.22 9.33 0.04
C THR A 249 -16.52 9.73 1.35
N LEU A 250 -16.35 8.79 2.27
CA LEU A 250 -15.67 8.97 3.55
C LEU A 250 -14.15 9.10 3.42
N ALA A 251 -13.55 9.89 4.31
CA ALA A 251 -12.11 9.92 4.55
C ALA A 251 -11.87 10.06 6.06
N TYR A 252 -10.88 9.34 6.59
CA TYR A 252 -10.54 9.34 8.01
C TYR A 252 -9.12 8.82 8.25
N HIS A 253 -8.56 9.10 9.43
CA HIS A 253 -7.29 8.50 9.84
C HIS A 253 -7.48 7.05 10.32
N PHE A 254 -6.51 6.19 10.01
CA PHE A 254 -6.39 4.92 10.73
C PHE A 254 -5.79 5.21 12.10
N GLN A 255 -6.59 5.02 13.13
CA GLN A 255 -6.23 5.23 14.52
C GLN A 255 -6.57 3.97 15.32
N VAL A 256 -5.78 3.72 16.37
CA VAL A 256 -6.11 2.71 17.37
C VAL A 256 -6.83 3.44 18.50
N GLN A 257 -8.15 3.30 18.55
CA GLN A 257 -9.01 3.85 19.60
C GLN A 257 -9.27 2.80 20.66
N ASP A 258 -9.49 1.55 20.26
CA ASP A 258 -9.70 0.42 21.18
C ASP A 258 -9.13 -0.91 20.64
N GLY A 259 -9.41 -2.01 21.35
CA GLY A 259 -8.93 -3.35 21.01
C GLY A 259 -9.46 -3.92 19.69
N SER A 260 -10.56 -3.38 19.15
CA SER A 260 -11.16 -3.80 17.89
C SER A 260 -10.45 -3.22 16.65
N ASP A 261 -9.62 -2.18 16.83
CA ASP A 261 -8.77 -1.57 15.80
C ASP A 261 -7.52 -2.41 15.46
N TRP A 262 -7.70 -3.73 15.42
CA TRP A 262 -6.65 -4.71 15.16
C TRP A 262 -5.90 -4.42 13.85
N MET A 263 -6.62 -4.07 12.79
CA MET A 263 -6.04 -3.74 11.49
C MET A 263 -5.17 -2.48 11.55
N SER A 264 -5.62 -1.42 12.24
CA SER A 264 -4.82 -0.21 12.48
C SER A 264 -3.59 -0.53 13.32
N LYS A 265 -3.72 -1.36 14.35
CA LYS A 265 -2.65 -1.70 15.29
C LYS A 265 -1.52 -2.51 14.65
N TYR A 266 -1.85 -3.48 13.80
CA TYR A 266 -0.84 -4.40 13.25
C TYR A 266 -0.37 -4.05 11.84
N PHE A 267 -1.16 -3.33 11.05
CA PHE A 267 -0.86 -3.13 9.62
C PHE A 267 -0.95 -1.67 9.15
N PHE A 268 -1.82 -0.82 9.72
CA PHE A 268 -2.05 0.54 9.19
C PHE A 268 -1.81 1.67 10.20
N THR A 269 -0.87 1.52 11.13
CA THR A 269 -0.63 2.56 12.14
C THR A 269 -0.18 3.85 11.48
N GLY A 270 -0.85 4.96 11.80
CA GLY A 270 -0.54 6.27 11.23
C GLY A 270 -0.98 6.46 9.78
N GLY A 271 -1.75 5.54 9.20
CA GLY A 271 -2.29 5.67 7.84
C GLY A 271 -3.52 6.57 7.73
N THR A 272 -4.00 6.77 6.50
CA THR A 272 -5.23 7.50 6.18
C THR A 272 -6.07 6.62 5.26
N MET A 273 -7.37 6.46 5.54
CA MET A 273 -8.35 6.03 4.54
C MET A 273 -8.78 7.29 3.76
N PRO A 274 -8.38 7.45 2.50
CA PRO A 274 -8.78 8.59 1.72
C PRO A 274 -10.17 8.40 1.13
N SER A 275 -10.85 9.51 0.81
CA SER A 275 -12.02 9.49 -0.06
C SER A 275 -11.59 9.60 -1.52
N GLU A 276 -12.44 9.15 -2.44
CA GLU A 276 -12.30 9.40 -3.88
C GLU A 276 -12.05 10.89 -4.22
N ALA A 277 -12.62 11.83 -3.46
CA ALA A 277 -12.46 13.26 -3.71
C ALA A 277 -11.26 13.90 -2.97
N LEU A 278 -10.47 13.14 -2.19
CA LEU A 278 -9.53 13.74 -1.23
C LEU A 278 -8.46 14.58 -1.94
N LEU A 279 -7.80 14.01 -2.94
CA LEU A 279 -6.69 14.66 -3.64
C LEU A 279 -7.14 15.86 -4.49
N LEU A 280 -8.45 16.01 -4.79
CA LEU A 280 -8.98 17.20 -5.47
C LEU A 280 -8.86 18.47 -4.62
N ASN A 281 -8.62 18.33 -3.31
CA ASN A 281 -8.47 19.44 -2.36
C ASN A 281 -7.02 19.91 -2.17
N PHE A 282 -6.08 19.34 -2.92
CA PHE A 282 -4.65 19.64 -2.88
C PHE A 282 -4.14 19.85 -4.31
N GLN A 283 -4.48 20.99 -4.91
CA GLN A 283 -4.19 21.26 -6.33
C GLN A 283 -3.43 22.55 -6.58
N ASP A 284 -2.54 22.94 -5.67
CA ASP A 284 -1.81 24.21 -5.77
C ASP A 284 -0.72 24.13 -6.85
N ASP A 285 0.17 23.13 -6.77
CA ASP A 285 1.29 22.95 -7.73
C ASP A 285 1.00 21.94 -8.87
N LEU A 286 0.13 20.96 -8.59
CA LEU A 286 -0.32 19.94 -9.53
C LEU A 286 -1.83 19.94 -9.57
N ARG A 287 -2.44 19.72 -10.73
CA ARG A 287 -3.90 19.56 -10.85
C ARG A 287 -4.26 18.23 -11.47
N VAL A 288 -5.34 17.62 -11.01
CA VAL A 288 -5.91 16.41 -11.61
C VAL A 288 -6.38 16.74 -13.02
N GLU A 289 -5.76 16.11 -14.00
CA GLU A 289 -6.18 16.12 -15.41
C GLU A 289 -7.30 15.09 -15.64
N ARG A 290 -7.19 13.92 -15.00
CA ARG A 290 -8.18 12.86 -15.12
C ARG A 290 -8.17 11.94 -13.90
N GLN A 291 -9.34 11.42 -13.59
CA GLN A 291 -9.57 10.49 -12.50
C GLN A 291 -10.38 9.28 -12.99
N TRP A 292 -10.11 8.12 -12.41
CA TRP A 292 -10.84 6.89 -12.65
C TRP A 292 -11.10 6.14 -11.34
N TRP A 293 -12.22 5.42 -11.29
CA TRP A 293 -12.52 4.48 -10.23
C TRP A 293 -12.29 3.05 -10.72
N VAL A 294 -11.70 2.22 -9.86
CA VAL A 294 -11.53 0.78 -10.04
C VAL A 294 -12.30 0.10 -8.91
N SER A 295 -13.25 -0.75 -9.28
CA SER A 295 -14.13 -1.46 -8.34
C SER A 295 -13.32 -2.21 -7.28
N GLY A 296 -13.81 -2.20 -6.03
CA GLY A 296 -13.20 -2.96 -4.95
C GLY A 296 -13.15 -4.47 -5.20
N THR A 297 -14.03 -5.00 -6.05
CA THR A 297 -14.04 -6.42 -6.43
C THR A 297 -12.71 -6.89 -7.04
N HIS A 298 -11.91 -5.99 -7.63
CA HIS A 298 -10.58 -6.34 -8.11
C HIS A 298 -9.59 -6.54 -6.96
N TYR A 299 -9.67 -5.70 -5.91
CA TYR A 299 -8.81 -5.87 -4.74
C TYR A 299 -9.26 -7.04 -3.88
N GLU A 300 -10.58 -7.27 -3.78
CA GLU A 300 -11.14 -8.49 -3.17
C GLU A 300 -10.53 -9.76 -3.77
N ARG A 301 -10.58 -9.88 -5.10
CA ARG A 301 -10.01 -11.03 -5.83
C ARG A 301 -8.50 -11.13 -5.64
N THR A 302 -7.80 -10.00 -5.67
CA THR A 302 -6.35 -9.93 -5.41
C THR A 302 -6.03 -10.54 -4.04
N ALA A 303 -6.70 -10.07 -2.98
CA ALA A 303 -6.47 -10.53 -1.62
C ALA A 303 -6.85 -12.00 -1.41
N ASN A 304 -7.94 -12.47 -2.03
CA ASN A 304 -8.30 -13.89 -2.00
C ASN A 304 -7.29 -14.77 -2.76
N HIS A 305 -6.71 -14.30 -3.87
CA HIS A 305 -5.62 -15.01 -4.54
C HIS A 305 -4.36 -15.06 -3.68
N TRP A 306 -3.99 -13.97 -3.00
CA TRP A 306 -2.87 -13.96 -2.06
C TRP A 306 -3.10 -14.89 -0.88
N LEU A 307 -4.30 -14.90 -0.30
CA LEU A 307 -4.66 -15.82 0.79
C LEU A 307 -4.52 -17.29 0.36
N ALA A 308 -5.11 -17.67 -0.77
CA ALA A 308 -5.02 -19.03 -1.28
C ALA A 308 -3.57 -19.44 -1.59
N ALA A 309 -2.78 -18.53 -2.16
CA ALA A 309 -1.37 -18.78 -2.46
C ALA A 309 -0.50 -18.85 -1.19
N LEU A 310 -0.79 -18.03 -0.16
CA LEU A 310 -0.13 -18.09 1.14
C LEU A 310 -0.42 -19.42 1.83
N ASP A 311 -1.67 -19.85 1.84
CA ASP A 311 -2.08 -21.14 2.42
C ASP A 311 -1.35 -22.31 1.73
N ALA A 312 -1.25 -22.27 0.40
CA ALA A 312 -0.48 -23.26 -0.38
C ALA A 312 1.05 -23.15 -0.17
N ALA A 313 1.54 -22.00 0.28
CA ALA A 313 2.96 -21.76 0.54
C ALA A 313 3.35 -21.98 2.01
N GLY A 314 2.43 -22.42 2.87
CA GLY A 314 2.61 -22.54 4.33
C GLY A 314 3.97 -23.16 4.75
N ASP A 315 4.30 -24.32 4.21
CA ASP A 315 5.55 -25.03 4.52
C ASP A 315 6.81 -24.26 4.11
N ARG A 316 6.72 -23.46 3.03
CA ARG A 316 7.83 -22.65 2.53
C ARG A 316 8.02 -21.37 3.34
N VAL A 317 6.92 -20.76 3.82
CA VAL A 317 6.97 -19.50 4.56
C VAL A 317 7.20 -19.69 6.06
N MET A 318 6.80 -20.83 6.63
CA MET A 318 6.91 -21.07 8.07
C MET A 318 8.33 -20.93 8.60
N PRO A 319 9.39 -21.48 7.97
CA PRO A 319 10.76 -21.26 8.43
C PRO A 319 11.14 -19.78 8.49
N MET A 320 10.71 -18.98 7.49
CA MET A 320 10.99 -17.54 7.46
C MET A 320 10.27 -16.80 8.61
N LEU A 321 9.05 -17.23 8.95
CA LEU A 321 8.31 -16.69 10.09
C LEU A 321 8.91 -17.10 11.43
N ILE A 322 9.46 -18.32 11.54
CA ILE A 322 10.20 -18.78 12.73
C ILE A 322 11.47 -17.95 12.91
N ASP A 323 12.21 -17.67 11.84
CA ASP A 323 13.42 -16.86 11.89
C ASP A 323 13.12 -15.40 12.28
N THR A 324 11.97 -14.87 11.83
CA THR A 324 11.58 -13.47 12.07
C THR A 324 10.93 -13.26 13.44
N TYR A 325 9.99 -14.13 13.82
CA TYR A 325 9.12 -13.95 14.98
C TYR A 325 9.36 -14.97 16.11
N GLY A 326 10.23 -15.95 15.88
CA GLY A 326 10.47 -17.05 16.81
C GLY A 326 9.44 -18.19 16.67
N ALA A 327 9.89 -19.40 17.01
CA ALA A 327 9.09 -20.63 16.85
C ALA A 327 7.76 -20.62 17.62
N ARG A 328 7.70 -19.88 18.73
CA ARG A 328 6.50 -19.75 19.56
C ARG A 328 5.37 -18.98 18.87
N ASP A 329 5.72 -17.92 18.15
CA ASP A 329 4.75 -16.94 17.63
C ASP A 329 4.54 -17.06 16.11
N ALA A 330 5.39 -17.80 15.40
CA ALA A 330 5.32 -17.95 13.94
C ALA A 330 3.95 -18.42 13.41
N ALA A 331 3.30 -19.38 14.09
CA ALA A 331 1.99 -19.87 13.70
C ALA A 331 0.88 -18.80 13.88
N VAL A 332 0.97 -18.02 14.96
CA VAL A 332 0.06 -16.89 15.19
C VAL A 332 0.28 -15.84 14.10
N TRP A 333 1.53 -15.51 13.78
CA TRP A 333 1.85 -14.55 12.73
C TRP A 333 1.40 -15.01 11.34
N LEU A 334 1.52 -16.28 11.00
CA LEU A 334 0.94 -16.82 9.77
C LEU A 334 -0.58 -16.57 9.73
N GLN A 335 -1.27 -16.86 10.83
CA GLN A 335 -2.71 -16.61 10.93
C GLN A 335 -3.05 -15.12 10.88
N ARG A 336 -2.22 -14.23 11.45
CA ARG A 336 -2.38 -12.78 11.30
C ARG A 336 -2.27 -12.34 9.84
N TRP A 337 -1.33 -12.88 9.07
CA TRP A 337 -1.23 -12.63 7.63
C TRP A 337 -2.47 -13.14 6.87
N ARG A 338 -2.98 -14.33 7.20
CA ARG A 338 -4.24 -14.84 6.64
C ARG A 338 -5.40 -13.89 6.95
N MET A 339 -5.53 -13.47 8.22
CA MET A 339 -6.55 -12.53 8.66
C MET A 339 -6.43 -11.16 7.99
N PHE A 340 -5.21 -10.68 7.74
CA PHE A 340 -4.98 -9.44 6.98
C PHE A 340 -5.57 -9.54 5.57
N TYR A 341 -5.27 -10.61 4.82
CA TYR A 341 -5.84 -10.80 3.48
C TYR A 341 -7.35 -11.02 3.51
N MET A 342 -7.88 -11.71 4.51
CA MET A 342 -9.33 -11.79 4.71
C MET A 342 -9.94 -10.41 4.94
N ALA A 343 -9.34 -9.58 5.80
CA ALA A 343 -9.83 -8.23 6.09
C ALA A 343 -9.81 -7.33 4.84
N VAL A 344 -8.73 -7.37 4.05
CA VAL A 344 -8.65 -6.66 2.76
C VAL A 344 -9.74 -7.17 1.81
N ALA A 345 -9.90 -8.49 1.68
CA ALA A 345 -10.91 -9.07 0.80
C ALA A 345 -12.33 -8.63 1.18
N GLU A 346 -12.69 -8.71 2.46
CA GLU A 346 -14.01 -8.32 2.94
C GLU A 346 -14.25 -6.81 2.82
N LEU A 347 -13.22 -5.97 3.01
CA LEU A 347 -13.34 -4.52 2.91
C LEU A 347 -13.66 -4.10 1.48
N PHE A 348 -12.84 -4.54 0.53
CA PHE A 348 -13.00 -4.17 -0.87
C PHE A 348 -14.10 -4.97 -1.58
N GLY A 349 -14.51 -6.12 -1.05
CA GLY A 349 -15.69 -6.86 -1.53
C GLY A 349 -17.02 -6.29 -1.01
N TYR A 350 -16.99 -5.43 0.01
CA TYR A 350 -18.19 -4.93 0.67
C TYR A 350 -19.14 -4.23 -0.32
N ALA A 351 -20.43 -4.56 -0.22
CA ALA A 351 -21.48 -4.09 -1.14
C ALA A 351 -21.12 -4.31 -2.63
N ASN A 352 -20.57 -5.48 -2.96
CA ASN A 352 -20.09 -5.83 -4.30
C ASN A 352 -19.02 -4.86 -4.82
N GLY A 353 -18.13 -4.40 -3.94
CA GLY A 353 -17.04 -3.48 -4.24
C GLY A 353 -17.42 -2.04 -4.54
N ASN A 354 -18.54 -1.57 -3.98
CA ASN A 354 -19.06 -0.22 -4.20
C ASN A 354 -18.92 0.73 -2.99
N GLU A 355 -18.34 0.28 -1.87
CA GLU A 355 -18.00 1.19 -0.75
C GLU A 355 -16.51 1.60 -0.77
N TRP A 356 -15.63 0.60 -0.75
CA TRP A 356 -14.19 0.79 -0.90
C TRP A 356 -13.73 0.29 -2.26
N GLY A 357 -12.78 0.99 -2.86
CA GLY A 357 -12.20 0.67 -4.16
C GLY A 357 -10.87 1.36 -4.33
N VAL A 358 -10.48 1.59 -5.58
CA VAL A 358 -9.19 2.20 -5.91
C VAL A 358 -9.42 3.39 -6.84
N GLY A 359 -8.90 4.55 -6.44
CA GLY A 359 -8.83 5.74 -7.28
C GLY A 359 -7.51 5.77 -8.05
N HIS A 360 -7.59 5.98 -9.37
CA HIS A 360 -6.45 6.36 -10.19
C HIS A 360 -6.56 7.84 -10.53
N TYR A 361 -5.48 8.56 -10.37
CA TYR A 361 -5.42 10.00 -10.61
C TYR A 361 -4.23 10.30 -11.50
N ARG A 362 -4.45 11.10 -12.53
CA ARG A 362 -3.38 11.66 -13.34
C ARG A 362 -3.35 13.15 -13.15
N PHE A 363 -2.21 13.66 -12.72
CA PHE A 363 -1.95 15.07 -12.51
C PHE A 363 -1.04 15.63 -13.59
N VAL A 364 -1.20 16.92 -13.84
CA VAL A 364 -0.29 17.76 -14.64
C VAL A 364 0.15 18.96 -13.81
N LYS A 365 1.29 19.56 -14.16
CA LYS A 365 1.76 20.79 -13.50
C LYS A 365 0.80 21.95 -13.78
N ARG A 366 0.68 22.85 -12.80
CA ARG A 366 -0.06 24.11 -12.92
C ARG A 366 0.76 25.23 -13.52
#